data_AF-A0A8B7QJI8-F1
#
_entry.id   AF-A0A8B7QJI8-F1
#
_cell.length_a   1.000
_cell.length_b   1.000
_cell.length_c   1.000
_cell.angle_alpha   90.00
_cell.angle_beta   90.00
_cell.angle_gamma   90.00
#
_symmetry.space_group_name_H-M   'P 1'
#
loop_
_entity.id
_entity.type
_entity.pdbx_description
1 polymer ?
#
loop_
_entity_poly.entity_id
_entity_poly.type
_entity_poly.pdbx_seq_one_letter_code
_entity_poly.pdbx_strand_id
1 'polypeptide(L)'
;MKDSGNRPPALVPRKGKYMEADVRRLGQHIQVPINTPKDFFSVILEKGSLSAMRFLTALNLEHPEMLEKASRELWMRVWSRDEDITEPQSILAAAEKAGMSTEQARRILEKASTTQVKNQLKETTDAACKYGAFGLPVTVAHVDGQTHMLFGCDRMELLAYLLGEKEAKRALPRKTLGACEVSL
;
A
#
# COMPACT_ATOMS: atom_id res chain seq x y z
N MET A 1 -3.02 13.72 -3.14
CA MET A 1 -1.57 13.96 -3.35
C MET A 1 -1.22 14.77 -4.61
N LYS A 2 -2.12 15.03 -5.58
CA LYS A 2 -1.81 15.89 -6.74
C LYS A 2 -1.23 17.27 -6.34
N ASP A 3 -1.64 17.76 -5.17
CA ASP A 3 -1.22 19.03 -4.58
C ASP A 3 0.27 19.07 -4.15
N SER A 4 0.94 17.93 -3.96
CA SER A 4 2.35 17.91 -3.56
C SER A 4 3.34 18.26 -4.68
N GLY A 5 2.88 18.34 -5.94
CA GLY A 5 3.73 18.52 -7.11
C GLY A 5 4.66 17.34 -7.43
N ASN A 6 4.55 16.22 -6.68
CA ASN A 6 5.43 15.07 -6.85
C ASN A 6 5.15 14.30 -8.15
N ARG A 7 6.18 13.65 -8.70
CA ARG A 7 6.08 12.76 -9.88
C ARG A 7 6.44 11.33 -9.49
N PRO A 8 5.78 10.30 -10.04
CA PRO A 8 6.12 8.92 -9.75
C PRO A 8 7.61 8.63 -10.00
N PRO A 9 8.33 8.03 -9.04
CA PRO A 9 9.78 7.80 -9.17
C PRO A 9 10.12 6.87 -10.34
N ALA A 10 9.20 5.96 -10.70
CA ALA A 10 9.36 5.05 -11.83
C ALA A 10 9.51 5.77 -13.19
N LEU A 11 9.04 7.02 -13.32
CA LEU A 11 9.20 7.81 -14.55
C LEU A 11 10.62 8.34 -14.75
N VAL A 12 11.49 8.27 -13.74
CA VAL A 12 12.91 8.60 -13.86
C VAL A 12 13.69 7.31 -14.11
N PRO A 13 14.32 7.08 -15.28
CA PRO A 13 14.85 5.77 -15.66
C PRO A 13 15.79 5.12 -14.62
N ARG A 14 16.70 5.90 -14.03
CA ARG A 14 17.62 5.40 -12.99
C ARG A 14 16.88 5.01 -11.70
N LYS A 15 15.86 5.77 -11.29
CA LYS A 15 15.04 5.45 -10.11
C LYS A 15 14.15 4.24 -10.36
N GLY A 16 13.57 4.11 -11.55
CA GLY A 16 12.79 2.94 -11.96
C GLY A 16 13.60 1.65 -11.90
N LYS A 17 14.80 1.65 -12.51
CA LYS A 17 15.72 0.50 -12.47
C LYS A 17 16.13 0.12 -11.04
N TYR A 18 16.39 1.11 -10.19
CA TYR A 18 16.66 0.88 -8.77
C TYR A 18 15.47 0.20 -8.07
N MET A 19 14.28 0.78 -8.22
CA MET A 19 13.05 0.33 -7.55
C MET A 19 12.71 -1.12 -7.91
N GLU A 20 12.88 -1.52 -9.17
CA GLU A 20 12.62 -2.88 -9.64
C GLU A 20 13.49 -3.92 -8.90
N ALA A 21 14.79 -3.62 -8.75
CA ALA A 21 15.72 -4.49 -8.01
C ALA A 21 15.45 -4.46 -6.49
N ASP A 22 15.14 -3.28 -5.96
CA ASP A 22 14.93 -3.06 -4.53
C ASP A 22 13.66 -3.75 -4.03
N VAL A 23 12.54 -3.63 -4.75
CA VAL A 23 11.28 -4.31 -4.44
C VAL A 23 11.46 -5.82 -4.35
N ARG A 24 12.25 -6.43 -5.24
CA ARG A 24 12.56 -7.88 -5.17
C ARG A 24 13.34 -8.24 -3.91
N ARG A 25 14.38 -7.47 -3.58
CA ARG A 25 15.21 -7.70 -2.37
C ARG A 25 14.38 -7.52 -1.11
N LEU A 26 13.56 -6.47 -1.06
CA LEU A 26 12.66 -6.19 0.04
C LEU A 26 11.65 -7.33 0.20
N GLY A 27 11.00 -7.79 -0.87
CA GLY A 27 10.08 -8.94 -0.83
C GLY A 27 10.70 -10.17 -0.18
N GLN A 28 11.94 -10.51 -0.54
CA GLN A 28 12.70 -11.61 0.08
C GLN A 28 13.03 -11.33 1.56
N HIS A 29 13.46 -10.12 1.88
CA HIS A 29 13.85 -9.72 3.24
C HIS A 29 12.65 -9.73 4.20
N ILE A 30 11.52 -9.14 3.78
CA ILE A 30 10.33 -9.03 4.62
C ILE A 30 9.38 -10.24 4.52
N GLN A 31 9.65 -11.17 3.59
CA GLN A 31 8.84 -12.36 3.28
C GLN A 31 7.44 -12.02 2.75
N VAL A 32 7.37 -11.02 1.86
CA VAL A 32 6.14 -10.67 1.14
C VAL A 32 6.28 -11.14 -0.31
N PRO A 33 5.32 -11.92 -0.84
CA PRO A 33 5.40 -12.49 -2.19
C PRO A 33 5.07 -11.44 -3.26
N ILE A 34 5.91 -10.41 -3.38
CA ILE A 34 5.73 -9.34 -4.36
C ILE A 34 6.29 -9.76 -5.72
N ASN A 35 5.50 -9.53 -6.76
CA ASN A 35 5.86 -9.70 -8.15
C ASN A 35 5.33 -8.51 -8.95
N THR A 36 6.23 -7.81 -9.64
CA THR A 36 5.86 -6.61 -10.41
C THR A 36 4.99 -7.00 -11.62
N PRO A 37 3.86 -6.32 -11.87
CA PRO A 37 3.04 -6.51 -13.06
C PRO A 37 3.85 -6.45 -14.35
N LYS A 38 3.50 -7.26 -15.35
CA LYS A 38 4.17 -7.21 -16.67
C LYS A 38 4.00 -5.85 -17.31
N ASP A 39 2.81 -5.27 -17.22
CA ASP A 39 2.50 -3.92 -17.68
C ASP A 39 2.34 -2.96 -16.49
N PHE A 40 3.45 -2.72 -15.79
CA PHE A 40 3.49 -1.86 -14.62
C PHE A 40 2.92 -0.45 -14.89
N PHE A 41 3.27 0.16 -16.03
CA PHE A 41 2.85 1.52 -16.33
C PHE A 41 1.36 1.62 -16.65
N SER A 42 0.76 0.64 -17.37
CA SER A 42 -0.70 0.63 -17.55
C SER A 42 -1.42 0.51 -16.21
N VAL A 43 -0.93 -0.35 -15.30
CA VAL A 43 -1.51 -0.49 -13.96
C VAL A 43 -1.49 0.83 -13.18
N ILE A 44 -0.34 1.53 -13.13
CA ILE A 44 -0.19 2.72 -12.27
C ILE A 44 -0.64 4.04 -12.90
N LEU A 45 -0.63 4.18 -14.24
CA LEU A 45 -0.95 5.44 -14.94
C LEU A 45 -2.33 5.43 -15.59
N GLU A 46 -2.79 4.29 -16.11
CA GLU A 46 -4.01 4.22 -16.93
C GLU A 46 -5.18 3.65 -16.14
N LYS A 47 -5.01 2.44 -15.57
CA LYS A 47 -6.06 1.73 -14.84
C LYS A 47 -6.30 2.33 -13.46
N GLY A 48 -5.22 2.54 -12.71
CA GLY A 48 -5.27 3.03 -11.34
C GLY A 48 -6.02 2.08 -10.39
N SER A 49 -6.46 2.61 -9.24
CA SER A 49 -7.06 1.82 -8.16
C SER A 49 -8.34 2.44 -7.58
N LEU A 50 -8.97 3.38 -8.29
CA LEU A 50 -10.09 4.16 -7.74
C LEU A 50 -11.27 3.29 -7.26
N SER A 51 -11.68 2.29 -8.04
CA SER A 51 -12.75 1.36 -7.68
C SER A 51 -12.40 0.55 -6.43
N ALA A 52 -11.19 -0.02 -6.39
CA ALA A 52 -10.68 -0.78 -5.26
C ALA A 52 -10.60 0.06 -3.97
N MET A 53 -10.09 1.30 -4.05
CA MET A 53 -9.99 2.18 -2.89
C MET A 53 -11.35 2.65 -2.38
N ARG A 54 -12.33 2.87 -3.27
CA ARG A 54 -13.71 3.15 -2.86
C ARG A 54 -14.38 1.94 -2.20
N PHE A 55 -14.14 0.74 -2.72
CA PHE A 55 -14.60 -0.50 -2.07
C PHE A 55 -14.01 -0.64 -0.67
N LEU A 56 -12.69 -0.46 -0.49
CA LEU A 56 -12.06 -0.50 0.83
C LEU A 56 -12.56 0.60 1.77
N THR A 57 -12.91 1.78 1.23
CA THR A 57 -13.52 2.86 2.00
C THR A 57 -14.92 2.48 2.49
N ALA A 58 -15.77 1.95 1.61
CA ALA A 58 -17.09 1.43 1.96
C ALA A 58 -16.99 0.31 3.00
N LEU A 59 -16.02 -0.59 2.82
CA LEU A 59 -15.75 -1.68 3.76
C LEU A 59 -15.32 -1.15 5.12
N ASN A 60 -14.45 -0.16 5.20
CA ASN A 60 -14.02 0.43 6.48
C ASN A 60 -15.17 1.12 7.24
N LEU A 61 -16.16 1.65 6.52
CA LEU A 61 -17.32 2.31 7.15
C LEU A 61 -18.30 1.31 7.80
N GLU A 62 -18.37 0.07 7.33
CA GLU A 62 -19.39 -0.91 7.77
C GLU A 62 -18.83 -2.19 8.38
N HIS A 63 -17.68 -2.63 7.89
CA HIS A 63 -17.00 -3.87 8.26
C HIS A 63 -15.48 -3.65 8.41
N PRO A 64 -15.05 -2.74 9.31
CA PRO A 64 -13.63 -2.43 9.50
C PRO A 64 -12.79 -3.67 9.87
N GLU A 65 -13.38 -4.69 10.48
CA GLU A 65 -12.76 -5.98 10.79
C GLU A 65 -12.27 -6.74 9.54
N MET A 66 -12.85 -6.46 8.37
CA MET A 66 -12.47 -7.08 7.09
C MET A 66 -11.45 -6.26 6.30
N LEU A 67 -11.15 -5.01 6.73
CA LEU A 67 -10.31 -4.08 5.97
C LEU A 67 -8.92 -4.66 5.69
N GLU A 68 -8.28 -5.24 6.71
CA GLU A 68 -6.93 -5.78 6.59
C GLU A 68 -6.87 -6.93 5.56
N LYS A 69 -7.78 -7.90 5.67
CA LYS A 69 -7.82 -9.07 4.78
C LYS A 69 -8.18 -8.68 3.34
N ALA A 70 -9.17 -7.80 3.16
CA ALA A 70 -9.56 -7.33 1.83
C ALA A 70 -8.46 -6.48 1.16
N SER A 71 -7.80 -5.62 1.92
CA SER A 71 -6.66 -4.83 1.42
C SER A 71 -5.51 -5.74 0.98
N ARG A 72 -5.21 -6.77 1.78
CA ARG A 72 -4.21 -7.78 1.46
C ARG A 72 -4.57 -8.53 0.18
N GLU A 73 -5.82 -8.98 0.01
CA GLU A 73 -6.19 -9.71 -1.20
C GLU A 73 -6.17 -8.84 -2.47
N LEU A 74 -6.59 -7.58 -2.40
CA LEU A 74 -6.43 -6.64 -3.51
C LEU A 74 -4.96 -6.42 -3.85
N TRP A 75 -4.09 -6.26 -2.83
CA TRP A 75 -2.65 -6.16 -3.04
C TRP A 75 -2.09 -7.42 -3.69
N MET A 76 -2.50 -8.60 -3.22
CA MET A 76 -2.05 -9.89 -3.77
C MET A 76 -2.51 -10.08 -5.22
N ARG A 77 -3.68 -9.58 -5.63
CA ARG A 77 -4.11 -9.63 -7.02
C ARG A 77 -3.12 -8.88 -7.91
N VAL A 78 -2.95 -7.59 -7.68
CA VAL A 78 -2.14 -6.75 -8.58
C VAL A 78 -0.63 -6.95 -8.39
N TRP A 79 -0.13 -6.99 -7.15
CA TRP A 79 1.31 -6.99 -6.84
C TRP A 79 1.89 -8.37 -6.55
N SER A 80 1.15 -9.45 -6.80
CA SER A 80 1.66 -10.82 -6.66
C SER A 80 1.28 -11.68 -7.86
N ARG A 81 0.00 -11.62 -8.27
CA ARG A 81 -0.56 -12.47 -9.33
C ARG A 81 -0.71 -11.78 -10.68
N ASP A 82 -0.41 -10.49 -10.79
CA ASP A 82 -0.62 -9.69 -12.01
C ASP A 82 -2.08 -9.74 -12.49
N GLU A 83 -3.01 -9.69 -11.53
CA GLU A 83 -4.45 -9.75 -11.74
C GLU A 83 -5.10 -8.37 -11.59
N ASP A 84 -6.19 -8.16 -12.34
CA ASP A 84 -6.96 -6.92 -12.31
C ASP A 84 -7.59 -6.61 -10.93
N ILE A 85 -7.76 -5.32 -10.63
CA ILE A 85 -8.48 -4.79 -9.46
C ILE A 85 -9.44 -3.64 -9.82
N THR A 86 -9.68 -3.36 -11.11
CA THR A 86 -10.57 -2.26 -11.52
C THR A 86 -12.00 -2.73 -11.76
N GLU A 87 -12.18 -3.97 -12.19
CA GLU A 87 -13.48 -4.53 -12.53
C GLU A 87 -14.27 -5.01 -11.30
N PRO A 88 -15.61 -4.92 -11.31
CA PRO A 88 -16.47 -5.42 -10.23
C PRO A 88 -16.17 -6.86 -9.82
N GLN A 89 -16.08 -7.78 -10.78
CA GLN A 89 -15.81 -9.20 -10.53
C GLN A 89 -14.43 -9.43 -9.89
N SER A 90 -13.44 -8.61 -10.26
CA SER A 90 -12.09 -8.68 -9.69
C SER A 90 -12.10 -8.30 -8.21
N ILE A 91 -12.84 -7.24 -7.85
CA ILE A 91 -12.96 -6.77 -6.47
C ILE A 91 -13.75 -7.78 -5.63
N LEU A 92 -14.85 -8.33 -6.16
CA LEU A 92 -15.64 -9.36 -5.48
C LEU A 92 -14.81 -10.62 -5.22
N ALA A 93 -14.04 -11.09 -6.19
CA ALA A 93 -13.16 -12.25 -6.01
C ALA A 93 -12.12 -12.02 -4.90
N ALA A 94 -11.59 -10.80 -4.77
CA ALA A 94 -10.68 -10.44 -3.68
C ALA A 94 -11.39 -10.46 -2.31
N ALA A 95 -12.60 -9.91 -2.25
CA ALA A 95 -13.42 -9.85 -1.04
C ALA A 95 -13.84 -11.25 -0.54
N GLU A 96 -14.26 -12.13 -1.45
CA GLU A 96 -14.61 -13.52 -1.15
C GLU A 96 -13.39 -14.30 -0.66
N LYS A 97 -12.24 -14.13 -1.31
CA LYS A 97 -10.98 -14.74 -0.86
C LYS A 97 -10.51 -14.22 0.50
N ALA A 98 -10.86 -12.98 0.84
CA ALA A 98 -10.64 -12.41 2.17
C ALA A 98 -11.59 -12.97 3.25
N GLY A 99 -12.60 -13.76 2.86
CA GLY A 99 -13.54 -14.44 3.76
C GLY A 99 -14.93 -13.80 3.84
N MET A 100 -15.27 -12.85 2.97
CA MET A 100 -16.62 -12.27 2.91
C MET A 100 -17.59 -13.20 2.17
N SER A 101 -18.87 -13.18 2.54
CA SER A 101 -19.89 -13.80 1.69
C SER A 101 -20.10 -12.98 0.41
N THR A 102 -20.51 -13.64 -0.67
CA THR A 102 -20.83 -13.00 -1.96
C THR A 102 -21.86 -11.88 -1.78
N GLU A 103 -22.89 -12.09 -0.97
CA GLU A 103 -23.94 -11.10 -0.75
C GLU A 103 -23.40 -9.88 0.00
N GLN A 104 -22.54 -10.07 0.99
CA GLN A 104 -21.92 -8.97 1.73
C GLN A 104 -20.98 -8.17 0.82
N ALA A 105 -20.13 -8.86 0.05
CA ALA A 105 -19.21 -8.22 -0.88
C ALA A 105 -19.95 -7.39 -1.94
N ARG A 106 -21.05 -7.92 -2.51
CA ARG A 106 -21.89 -7.19 -3.47
C ARG A 106 -22.52 -5.93 -2.87
N ARG A 107 -23.10 -6.02 -1.67
CA ARG A 107 -23.69 -4.87 -0.98
C ARG A 107 -22.66 -3.75 -0.75
N ILE A 108 -21.44 -4.10 -0.33
CA ILE A 108 -20.37 -3.11 -0.12
C ILE A 108 -19.91 -2.52 -1.45
N LEU A 109 -19.82 -3.32 -2.51
CA LEU A 109 -19.44 -2.84 -3.83
C LEU A 109 -20.46 -1.86 -4.43
N GLU A 110 -21.76 -2.11 -4.26
CA GLU A 110 -22.82 -1.17 -4.68
C GLU A 110 -22.66 0.21 -4.02
N LYS A 111 -22.33 0.21 -2.72
CA LYS A 111 -22.11 1.42 -1.93
C LYS A 111 -20.84 2.18 -2.31
N ALA A 112 -19.87 1.54 -2.96
CA ALA A 112 -18.61 2.17 -3.37
C ALA A 112 -18.82 3.40 -4.28
N SER A 113 -19.95 3.48 -4.96
CA SER A 113 -20.32 4.58 -5.85
C SER A 113 -21.05 5.75 -5.18
N THR A 114 -21.43 5.61 -3.90
CA THR A 114 -22.21 6.60 -3.15
C THR A 114 -21.41 7.87 -2.87
N THR A 115 -22.12 8.99 -2.67
CA THR A 115 -21.51 10.27 -2.30
C THR A 115 -20.76 10.19 -0.97
N GLN A 116 -21.31 9.47 0.00
CA GLN A 116 -20.66 9.27 1.31
C GLN A 116 -19.29 8.61 1.16
N VAL A 117 -19.19 7.51 0.41
CA VAL A 117 -17.90 6.81 0.20
C VAL A 117 -16.91 7.66 -0.59
N LYS A 118 -17.38 8.36 -1.63
CA LYS A 118 -16.53 9.27 -2.42
C LYS A 118 -15.94 10.39 -1.54
N ASN A 119 -16.76 10.99 -0.69
CA ASN A 119 -16.33 12.04 0.23
C ASN A 119 -15.38 11.49 1.29
N GLN A 120 -15.68 10.35 1.90
CA GLN A 120 -14.81 9.71 2.90
C GLN A 120 -13.42 9.40 2.34
N LEU A 121 -13.33 8.87 1.12
CA LEU A 121 -12.03 8.59 0.47
C LEU A 121 -11.26 9.88 0.23
N LYS A 122 -11.95 10.94 -0.21
CA LYS A 122 -11.36 12.27 -0.41
C LYS A 122 -10.85 12.84 0.91
N GLU A 123 -11.67 12.88 1.95
CA GLU A 123 -11.33 13.40 3.27
C GLU A 123 -10.14 12.67 3.89
N THR A 124 -10.10 11.35 3.78
CA THR A 124 -8.97 10.53 4.24
C THR A 124 -7.69 10.87 3.48
N THR A 125 -7.79 11.07 2.16
CA THR A 125 -6.65 11.48 1.33
C THR A 125 -6.18 12.90 1.65
N ASP A 126 -7.11 13.82 1.89
CA ASP A 126 -6.84 15.21 2.23
C ASP A 126 -6.22 15.31 3.64
N ALA A 127 -6.63 14.46 4.59
CA ALA A 127 -5.98 14.35 5.89
C ALA A 127 -4.50 13.98 5.78
N ALA A 128 -4.15 13.01 4.93
CA ALA A 128 -2.74 12.68 4.65
C ALA A 128 -1.99 13.88 4.07
N CYS A 129 -2.59 14.63 3.13
CA CYS A 129 -1.99 15.85 2.60
C CYS A 129 -1.77 16.92 3.70
N LYS A 130 -2.72 17.10 4.63
CA LYS A 130 -2.60 18.02 5.77
C LYS A 130 -1.45 17.64 6.71
N TYR A 131 -1.12 16.36 6.84
CA TYR A 131 0.07 15.89 7.55
C TYR A 131 1.38 16.09 6.76
N GLY A 132 1.32 16.65 5.54
CA GLY A 132 2.50 16.89 4.69
C GLY A 132 2.86 15.73 3.77
N ALA A 133 1.95 14.77 3.53
CA ALA A 133 2.25 13.63 2.66
C ALA A 133 2.49 14.07 1.20
N PHE A 134 3.65 13.70 0.67
CA PHE A 134 4.02 13.90 -0.74
C PHE A 134 4.02 12.61 -1.57
N GLY A 135 3.80 11.46 -0.92
CA GLY A 135 3.77 10.12 -1.49
C GLY A 135 3.15 9.14 -0.49
N LEU A 136 3.13 7.84 -0.85
CA LEU A 136 2.69 6.76 0.04
C LEU A 136 3.74 5.63 0.08
N PRO A 137 3.77 4.83 1.16
CA PRO A 137 2.95 4.96 2.37
C PRO A 137 3.42 6.10 3.27
N VAL A 138 2.50 6.60 4.11
CA VAL A 138 2.83 7.44 5.27
C VAL A 138 2.25 6.80 6.52
N THR A 139 2.99 6.88 7.63
CA THR A 139 2.52 6.52 8.97
C THR A 139 2.54 7.78 9.82
N VAL A 140 1.43 8.07 10.49
CA VAL A 140 1.32 9.19 11.42
C VAL A 140 1.21 8.62 12.83
N ALA A 141 2.18 8.95 13.68
CA ALA A 141 2.21 8.53 15.08
C ALA A 141 1.92 9.72 15.98
N HIS A 142 1.01 9.54 16.93
CA HIS A 142 0.70 10.51 17.97
C HIS A 142 1.23 10.00 19.31
N VAL A 143 2.32 10.59 19.81
CA VAL A 143 3.04 10.13 21.01
C VAL A 143 3.30 11.33 21.91
N ASP A 144 2.97 11.22 23.19
CA ASP A 144 3.20 12.27 24.21
C ASP A 144 2.73 13.67 23.78
N GLY A 145 1.57 13.74 23.12
CA GLY A 145 1.00 15.00 22.61
C GLY A 145 1.68 15.56 21.37
N GLN A 146 2.71 14.89 20.84
CA GLN A 146 3.38 15.23 19.58
C GLN A 146 2.83 14.40 18.43
N THR A 147 2.99 14.92 17.21
CA THR A 147 2.58 14.24 15.97
C THR A 147 3.78 14.10 15.05
N HIS A 148 4.09 12.88 14.64
CA HIS A 148 5.21 12.55 13.75
C HIS A 148 4.67 11.88 12.48
N MET A 149 4.98 12.47 11.31
CA MET A 149 4.68 11.86 10.01
C MET A 149 5.96 11.23 9.44
N LEU A 150 5.89 9.94 9.13
CA LEU A 150 6.98 9.14 8.57
C LEU A 150 6.58 8.65 7.18
N PHE A 151 7.41 8.92 6.18
CA PHE A 151 7.20 8.45 4.80
C PHE A 151 8.05 7.21 4.50
N GLY A 152 7.44 6.21 3.86
CA GLY A 152 8.11 4.99 3.41
C GLY A 152 7.84 3.77 4.29
N CYS A 153 8.21 2.58 3.80
CA CYS A 153 8.14 1.32 4.55
C CYS A 153 9.42 1.03 5.35
N ASP A 154 10.44 1.87 5.22
CA ASP A 154 11.80 1.76 5.77
C ASP A 154 12.02 2.69 6.98
N ARG A 155 10.94 3.09 7.66
CA ARG A 155 10.96 3.95 8.86
C ARG A 155 10.38 3.27 10.11
N MET A 156 10.11 1.97 10.04
CA MET A 156 9.47 1.24 11.15
C MET A 156 10.39 1.13 12.38
N GLU A 157 11.71 1.10 12.18
CA GLU A 157 12.70 1.16 13.28
C GLU A 157 12.66 2.51 14.00
N LEU A 158 12.64 3.62 13.23
CA LEU A 158 12.46 4.96 13.78
C LEU A 158 11.11 5.12 14.48
N LEU A 159 10.04 4.52 13.93
CA LEU A 159 8.74 4.48 14.59
C LEU A 159 8.82 3.74 15.94
N ALA A 160 9.51 2.60 16.00
CA ALA A 160 9.69 1.85 17.25
C ALA A 160 10.41 2.70 18.30
N TYR A 161 11.48 3.41 17.90
CA TYR A 161 12.18 4.37 18.76
C TYR A 161 11.24 5.47 19.30
N LEU A 162 10.43 6.08 18.43
CA LEU A 162 9.48 7.13 18.82
C LEU A 162 8.41 6.61 19.79
N LEU A 163 8.01 5.34 19.66
CA LEU A 163 7.02 4.70 20.54
C LEU A 163 7.63 4.16 21.85
N GLY A 164 8.96 4.21 22.02
CA GLY A 164 9.65 3.55 23.14
C GLY A 164 9.60 2.02 23.08
N GLU A 165 9.28 1.46 21.91
CA GLU A 165 9.18 0.02 21.68
C GLU A 165 10.54 -0.57 21.29
N LYS A 166 10.76 -1.84 21.65
CA LYS A 166 11.97 -2.55 21.25
C LYS A 166 11.94 -2.84 19.75
N GLU A 167 13.11 -2.74 19.11
CA GLU A 167 13.30 -3.28 17.76
C GLU A 167 12.82 -4.74 17.67
N ALA A 168 12.03 -5.04 16.65
CA ALA A 168 11.73 -6.41 16.29
C ALA A 168 13.03 -7.09 15.83
N LYS A 169 13.73 -7.76 16.74
CA LYS A 169 14.91 -8.58 16.43
C LYS A 169 14.51 -9.70 15.48
N ARG A 170 14.59 -9.47 14.17
CA ARG A 170 14.41 -10.53 13.17
C ARG A 170 15.75 -11.25 13.02
N ALA A 171 15.78 -12.53 13.35
CA ALA A 171 16.96 -13.38 13.13
C ALA A 171 17.24 -13.46 11.62
N LEU A 172 18.25 -12.71 11.15
CA LEU A 172 18.76 -12.84 9.80
C LEU A 172 19.60 -14.12 9.71
N PRO A 173 19.41 -14.98 8.69
CA PRO A 173 20.38 -16.04 8.41
C PRO A 173 21.72 -15.38 8.04
N ARG A 174 22.78 -15.71 8.79
CA ARG A 174 24.15 -15.24 8.52
C ARG A 174 24.55 -15.69 7.11
N LYS A 175 24.57 -14.77 6.15
CA LYS A 175 25.35 -14.93 4.91
C LYS A 175 26.60 -14.08 5.04
N THR A 176 27.76 -14.67 4.82
CA THR A 176 29.06 -14.01 4.73
C THR A 176 28.99 -12.95 3.63
N LEU A 177 29.11 -11.67 4.01
CA LEU A 177 29.24 -10.54 3.09
C LEU A 177 30.58 -10.67 2.35
N GLY A 178 30.54 -11.00 1.06
CA GLY A 178 31.63 -10.72 0.14
C GLY A 178 31.73 -9.22 -0.10
N ALA A 179 32.95 -8.70 -0.24
CA ALA A 179 33.27 -7.28 -0.28
C ALA A 179 32.37 -6.44 -1.22
N CYS A 180 31.86 -5.33 -0.70
CA CYS A 180 31.30 -4.25 -1.51
C CYS A 180 32.45 -3.46 -2.14
N GLU A 181 32.71 -3.65 -3.44
CA GLU A 181 33.48 -2.68 -4.21
C GLU A 181 32.56 -1.55 -4.66
N VAL A 182 32.72 -0.38 -4.06
CA VAL A 182 32.18 0.88 -4.59
C VAL A 182 33.23 1.42 -5.53
N SER A 183 33.06 1.21 -6.84
CA SER A 183 33.81 1.97 -7.84
C SER A 183 33.12 3.31 -8.04
N LEU A 184 33.84 4.40 -7.73
CA LEU A 184 33.44 5.79 -8.03
C LEU A 184 33.45 6.06 -9.53
#